data_AF-A0AA50VY31-F1
#
_entry.id   AF-A0AA50VY31-F1
#
_cell.length_a   1.000
_cell.length_b   1.000
_cell.length_c   1.000
_cell.angle_alpha   90.00
_cell.angle_beta   90.00
_cell.angle_gamma   90.00
#
_symmetry.space_group_name_H-M   'P 1'
#
loop_
_entity.id
_entity.type
_entity.pdbx_description
1 polymer ?
#
loop_
_entity_poly.entity_id
_entity_poly.type
_entity_poly.pdbx_seq_one_letter_code
_entity_poly.pdbx_strand_id
1 'polypeptide(L)' 'HFVSNIDGTHLAETLKNLNPETTLFLIASKTFTTAETITNANSAKTWF' A
#
# COMPACT_ATOMS: atom_id res chain seq x y z
N HIS A 1 3.95 7.38 -5.74
CA HIS A 1 2.50 7.37 -5.49
C HIS A 1 2.25 7.48 -3.99
N PHE A 2 1.16 8.12 -3.56
CA PHE A 2 0.78 8.21 -2.13
C PHE A 2 -0.60 7.58 -1.93
N VAL A 3 -0.68 6.57 -1.07
CA VAL A 3 -1.92 5.88 -0.72
C VAL A 3 -2.16 6.04 0.78
N SER A 4 -3.21 6.77 1.14
CA SER A 4 -3.56 7.05 2.54
C SER A 4 -5.00 6.63 2.90
N ASN A 5 -5.82 6.31 1.90
CA ASN A 5 -7.20 5.89 2.13
C ASN A 5 -7.24 4.38 2.39
N ILE A 6 -8.16 3.92 3.24
CA ILE A 6 -8.42 2.49 3.47
C ILE A 6 -9.09 1.81 2.27
N ASP A 7 -9.65 2.60 1.36
CA ASP A 7 -10.26 2.10 0.14
C ASP A 7 -9.22 1.38 -0.74
N GLY A 8 -9.29 0.04 -0.74
CA GLY A 8 -8.40 -0.83 -1.48
C GLY A 8 -8.40 -0.59 -2.98
N THR A 9 -9.41 0.08 -3.54
CA THR A 9 -9.46 0.46 -4.96
C THR A 9 -8.35 1.44 -5.32
N HIS A 10 -8.01 2.39 -4.44
CA HIS A 10 -6.93 3.35 -4.70
C HIS A 10 -5.58 2.63 -4.75
N LEU A 11 -5.33 1.69 -3.83
CA LEU A 11 -4.13 0.88 -3.87
C LEU A 11 -4.09 0.00 -5.13
N ALA A 12 -5.18 -0.71 -5.45
CA ALA A 12 -5.23 -1.62 -6.60
C ALA A 12 -5.00 -0.90 -7.94
N GLU A 13 -5.65 0.25 -8.18
CA GLU A 13 -5.47 1.02 -9.41
C GLU A 13 -4.05 1.60 -9.53
N THR A 14 -3.44 1.96 -8.39
CA THR A 14 -2.04 2.40 -8.36
C THR A 14 -1.10 1.27 -8.74
N LEU A 15 -1.28 0.09 -8.15
CA LEU A 15 -0.43 -1.08 -8.36
C LEU A 15 -0.54 -1.68 -9.76
N LYS A 16 -1.70 -1.54 -10.41
CA LYS A 16 -1.99 -2.11 -11.74
C LYS A 16 -0.98 -1.73 -12.83
N ASN A 17 -0.34 -0.57 -12.71
CA ASN A 17 0.60 -0.04 -13.70
C ASN A 17 2.06 -0.03 -13.20
N LEU A 18 2.37 -0.69 -12.09
CA LEU A 18 3.70 -0.73 -11.50
C LEU A 18 4.36 -2.10 -11.67
N ASN A 19 5.68 -2.12 -11.78
CA ASN A 19 6.46 -3.36 -11.80
C ASN A 19 6.96 -3.66 -10.37
N PRO A 20 6.65 -4.84 -9.80
CA PRO A 20 7.10 -5.20 -8.45
C PRO A 20 8.64 -5.23 -8.31
N GLU A 21 9.39 -5.57 -9.36
CA GLU A 21 10.87 -5.62 -9.31
C GLU A 21 11.53 -4.25 -9.15
N THR A 22 10.83 -3.18 -9.51
CA THR A 22 11.35 -1.80 -9.48
C THR A 22 10.59 -0.90 -8.52
N THR A 23 9.67 -1.45 -7.73
CA THR A 23 8.81 -0.68 -6.82
C THR A 23 9.22 -0.87 -5.36
N LEU A 24 9.47 0.24 -4.67
CA LEU A 24 9.74 0.27 -3.23
C LEU A 24 8.53 0.81 -2.47
N PHE A 25 8.08 0.08 -1.45
CA PHE A 25 7.01 0.52 -0.55
C PHE A 25 7.58 1.18 0.71
N LEU A 26 7.02 2.34 1.08
CA LEU A 26 7.31 3.05 2.32
C LEU A 26 6.03 3.14 3.15
N ILE A 27 6.02 2.52 4.32
CA ILE A 27 4.87 2.51 5.22
C ILE A 27 5.09 3.57 6.30
N ALA A 28 4.27 4.62 6.27
CA ALA A 28 4.31 5.69 7.25
C ALA A 28 3.13 5.57 8.23
N SER A 29 3.40 5.10 9.45
CA SER A 29 2.44 5.15 10.57
C SER A 29 3.20 5.50 11.85
N LYS A 30 2.68 6.47 12.62
CA LYS A 30 3.29 6.87 13.88
C LYS A 30 3.27 5.72 14.90
N THR A 31 2.18 4.95 14.94
CA THR A 31 2.01 3.87 15.91
C THR A 31 2.24 2.49 15.30
N PHE A 32 2.35 2.37 13.97
CA PHE A 32 2.42 1.09 13.25
C PHE A 32 1.24 0.15 13.55
N THR A 33 0.12 0.71 14.00
CA THR A 33 -1.10 -0.03 14.36
C THR A 33 -2.35 0.55 13.72
N THR A 34 -2.23 1.65 12.98
CA THR A 34 -3.34 2.28 12.25
C THR A 34 -3.94 1.26 11.28
N ALA A 35 -5.20 0.91 11.48
CA ALA A 35 -5.85 -0.20 10.78
C ALA A 35 -5.83 -0.01 9.25
N GLU A 36 -6.08 1.21 8.80
CA GLU A 36 -6.02 1.62 7.40
C GLU A 36 -4.62 1.40 6.81
N THR A 37 -3.58 1.87 7.49
CA THR A 37 -2.18 1.74 7.03
C THR A 37 -1.73 0.28 6.99
N ILE A 38 -2.08 -0.52 8.01
CA ILE A 38 -1.69 -1.93 8.09
C ILE A 38 -2.45 -2.78 7.05
N THR A 39 -3.72 -2.47 6.79
CA THR A 39 -4.50 -3.13 5.74
C THR A 39 -3.86 -2.90 4.38
N ASN A 40 -3.54 -1.65 4.03
CA ASN A 40 -2.86 -1.32 2.78
C ASN A 40 -1.46 -1.95 2.67
N ALA A 41 -0.70 -1.96 3.77
CA ALA A 41 0.63 -2.58 3.80
C ALA A 41 0.55 -4.09 3.53
N ASN A 42 -0.42 -4.78 4.13
CA ASN A 42 -0.62 -6.22 3.89
C ASN A 42 -1.04 -6.49 2.43
N SER A 43 -1.96 -5.69 1.89
CA SER A 43 -2.37 -5.81 0.48
C SER A 43 -1.22 -5.56 -0.49
N ALA A 44 -0.39 -4.54 -0.24
CA ALA A 44 0.81 -4.26 -1.04
C ALA A 44 1.84 -5.41 -0.96
N LYS A 45 1.99 -6.01 0.23
CA LYS A 45 2.85 -7.17 0.44
C LYS A 45 2.36 -8.44 -0.26
N THR A 46 1.04 -8.63 -0.38
CA THR A 46 0.48 -9.76 -1.15
C THR A 46 0.62 -9.57 -2.65
N TRP A 47 0.69 -8.32 -3.12
CA TRP A 47 0.89 -8.03 -4.54
C TRP A 47 2.35 -8.21 -5.00
N PHE A 48 3.32 -7.97 -4.12
CA PHE A 48 4.74 -8.24 -4.37
C PHE A 48 5.02 -9.75 -4.42
#